data_AF-A0A4Z0YUT7-F1
#
_entry.id   AF-A0A4Z0YUT7-F1
#
_cell.length_a   1.000
_cell.length_b   1.000
_cell.length_c   1.000
_cell.angle_alpha   90.00
_cell.angle_beta   90.00
_cell.angle_gamma   90.00
#
_symmetry.space_group_name_H-M   'P 1'
#
loop_
_entity.id
_entity.type
_entity.pdbx_description
1 polymer ?
#
loop_
_entity_poly.entity_id
_entity_poly.type
_entity_poly.pdbx_seq_one_letter_code
_entity_poly.pdbx_strand_id
1 'polypeptide(L)'
;MHLKTVALASAIIAVTSGIETHGGYQYETRFSPDATPETHNVKDPYETAAAKEAHARLREQIEATGLTRQCLTESTGTEPADLYALKDCIAADDKHNFFTLLAEDIEESNAFWAQLVQESTTDRTQWVPARAYTKCYFNGNLTATQFAAWTLSHNADLANLNANPEHYYKETVLDATGAQRSEIFEGWGGVLSSFGTKRTNFTVPEFATPEYGTVDTPEAWNIGPSFPLPLQRVGVKILTSGDHQTFGALHIAVRDFVDGEGSTGGSGIEIYSAVWYPPWDQASETDQAEFVNNYLADESHHMVVEVINLTLQASKDCKSGLCVIPSSV
;
A
#
# COMPACT_ATOMS: atom_id res chain seq x y z
N MET A 1 -1.26 15.59 65.73
CA MET A 1 -1.01 14.82 64.49
C MET A 1 -1.95 15.34 63.42
N HIS A 2 -1.44 16.08 62.44
CA HIS A 2 -2.20 16.50 61.26
C HIS A 2 -1.75 15.64 60.08
N LEU A 3 -2.61 14.74 59.60
CA LEU A 3 -2.40 14.05 58.34
C LEU A 3 -2.70 15.04 57.21
N LYS A 4 -1.68 15.33 56.41
CA LYS A 4 -1.84 15.99 55.11
C LYS A 4 -2.26 14.93 54.09
N THR A 5 -3.47 15.03 53.58
CA THR A 5 -3.93 14.27 52.42
C THR A 5 -3.24 14.84 51.20
N VAL A 6 -2.25 14.13 50.66
CA VAL A 6 -1.66 14.44 49.36
C VAL A 6 -2.63 13.88 48.31
N ALA A 7 -3.38 14.76 47.65
CA ALA A 7 -4.12 14.39 46.46
C ALA A 7 -3.11 14.17 45.33
N LEU A 8 -2.87 12.91 44.96
CA LEU A 8 -2.21 12.57 43.71
C LEU A 8 -3.18 12.95 42.59
N ALA A 9 -2.97 14.14 42.00
CA ALA A 9 -3.55 14.46 40.71
C ALA A 9 -2.90 13.52 39.69
N SER A 10 -3.63 12.47 39.30
CA SER A 10 -3.26 11.66 38.15
C SER A 10 -3.44 12.54 36.93
N ALA A 11 -2.33 13.02 36.36
CA ALA A 11 -2.36 13.66 35.06
C ALA A 11 -2.84 12.61 34.05
N ILE A 12 -4.08 12.76 33.59
CA ILE A 12 -4.55 12.09 32.38
C ILE A 12 -3.73 12.71 31.26
N ILE A 13 -2.67 12.02 30.85
CA ILE A 13 -2.02 12.30 29.57
C ILE A 13 -3.06 11.90 28.54
N ALA A 14 -3.78 12.87 28.01
CA ALA A 14 -4.54 12.68 26.79
C ALA A 14 -3.50 12.35 25.72
N VAL A 15 -3.36 11.06 25.40
CA VAL A 15 -2.66 10.62 24.20
C VAL A 15 -3.50 11.15 23.05
N THR A 16 -3.12 12.30 22.51
CA THR A 16 -3.69 12.78 21.26
C THR A 16 -3.20 11.82 20.19
N SER A 17 -4.06 10.88 19.78
CA SER A 17 -3.86 10.10 18.56
C SER A 17 -3.45 11.05 17.43
N GLY A 18 -2.44 10.69 16.65
CA GLY A 18 -2.03 11.41 15.46
C GLY A 18 -3.10 11.24 14.39
N ILE A 19 -4.14 12.05 14.48
CA ILE A 19 -5.16 12.13 13.45
C ILE A 19 -4.61 12.99 12.33
N GLU A 20 -4.31 12.37 11.21
CA GLU A 20 -3.91 13.08 10.01
C GLU A 20 -5.13 13.67 9.31
N THR A 21 -4.97 14.81 8.65
CA THR A 21 -6.06 15.44 7.90
C THR A 21 -5.66 15.68 6.46
N HIS A 22 -6.35 15.03 5.54
CA HIS A 22 -6.09 15.09 4.10
C HIS A 22 -7.39 15.33 3.33
N GLY A 23 -7.40 16.29 2.40
CA GLY A 23 -8.58 16.59 1.59
C GLY A 23 -9.85 16.95 2.39
N GLY A 24 -9.70 17.41 3.64
CA GLY A 24 -10.80 17.71 4.55
C GLY A 24 -11.34 16.50 5.34
N TYR A 25 -10.70 15.32 5.23
CA TYR A 25 -11.04 14.11 5.97
C TYR A 25 -9.95 13.75 6.97
N GLN A 26 -10.34 13.06 8.02
CA GLN A 26 -9.45 12.60 9.08
C GLN A 26 -9.07 11.14 8.87
N TYR A 27 -7.85 10.77 9.29
CA TYR A 27 -7.31 9.42 9.19
C TYR A 27 -6.64 9.01 10.50
N GLU A 28 -6.84 7.76 10.90
CA GLU A 28 -6.18 7.14 12.04
C GLU A 28 -5.51 5.86 11.55
N THR A 29 -4.19 5.76 11.73
CA THR A 29 -3.36 4.65 11.23
C THR A 29 -2.77 3.84 12.37
N ARG A 30 -2.63 2.53 12.18
CA ARG A 30 -1.93 1.59 13.05
C ARG A 30 -1.18 0.56 12.20
N PHE A 31 -0.05 0.06 12.69
CA PHE A 31 0.69 -1.04 12.03
C PHE A 31 0.43 -2.42 12.67
N SER A 32 -0.43 -2.48 13.68
CA SER A 32 -0.86 -3.71 14.37
C SER A 32 -2.29 -3.50 14.91
N PRO A 33 -3.14 -4.54 14.95
CA PRO A 33 -4.55 -4.40 15.32
C PRO A 33 -4.74 -3.86 16.74
N ASP A 34 -3.86 -4.28 17.65
CA ASP A 34 -3.90 -3.92 19.07
C ASP A 34 -2.98 -2.73 19.40
N ALA A 35 -2.29 -2.15 18.42
CA ALA A 35 -1.46 -0.98 18.63
C ALA A 35 -2.33 0.26 18.87
N THR A 36 -1.79 1.18 19.68
CA THR A 36 -2.31 2.55 19.71
C THR A 36 -2.13 3.19 18.35
N PRO A 37 -3.05 4.07 17.92
CA PRO A 37 -2.85 4.89 16.73
C PRO A 37 -1.49 5.58 16.71
N GLU A 38 -0.90 5.69 15.52
CA GLU A 38 0.31 6.47 15.30
C GLU A 38 0.13 7.91 15.80
N THR A 39 1.18 8.48 16.38
CA THR A 39 1.15 9.83 16.98
C THR A 39 1.65 10.92 16.03
N HIS A 40 2.06 10.55 14.83
CA HIS A 40 2.70 11.42 13.84
C HIS A 40 2.06 11.21 12.47
N ASN A 41 2.18 12.21 11.60
CA ASN A 41 1.78 12.05 10.21
C ASN A 41 2.71 11.03 9.53
N VAL A 42 2.14 9.94 9.05
CA VAL A 42 2.78 8.88 8.28
C VAL A 42 2.79 9.26 6.80
N LYS A 43 1.65 9.69 6.25
CA LYS A 43 1.48 9.83 4.80
C LYS A 43 2.43 10.85 4.17
N ASP A 44 2.27 12.13 4.48
CA ASP A 44 2.96 13.19 3.71
C ASP A 44 4.50 13.12 3.82
N PRO A 45 5.10 12.86 5.02
CA PRO A 45 6.54 12.71 5.11
C PRO A 45 7.06 11.53 4.29
N TYR A 46 6.36 10.39 4.32
CA TYR A 46 6.74 9.21 3.54
C TYR A 46 6.56 9.45 2.04
N GLU A 47 5.38 9.90 1.61
CA GLU A 47 5.06 10.16 0.20
C GLU A 47 6.03 11.18 -0.41
N THR A 48 6.39 12.24 0.33
CA THR A 48 7.36 13.23 -0.15
C THR A 48 8.74 12.62 -0.36
N ALA A 49 9.21 11.79 0.58
CA ALA A 49 10.50 11.11 0.46
C ALA A 49 10.50 10.10 -0.69
N ALA A 50 9.48 9.24 -0.75
CA ALA A 50 9.32 8.26 -1.83
C ALA A 50 9.19 8.93 -3.20
N ALA A 51 8.47 10.06 -3.28
CA ALA A 51 8.33 10.81 -4.52
C ALA A 51 9.66 11.38 -5.01
N LYS A 52 10.49 11.88 -4.10
CA LYS A 52 11.82 12.38 -4.41
C LYS A 52 12.73 11.28 -4.94
N GLU A 53 12.75 10.11 -4.30
CA GLU A 53 13.54 8.95 -4.75
C GLU A 53 13.07 8.44 -6.12
N ALA A 54 11.76 8.30 -6.31
CA ALA A 54 11.19 7.89 -7.59
C ALA A 54 11.46 8.90 -8.71
N HIS A 55 11.34 10.21 -8.43
CA HIS A 55 11.64 11.26 -9.40
C HIS A 55 13.13 11.26 -9.78
N ALA A 56 14.02 11.17 -8.79
CA ALA A 56 15.46 11.12 -9.02
C ALA A 56 15.84 9.94 -9.91
N ARG A 57 15.29 8.74 -9.64
CA ARG A 57 15.57 7.56 -10.45
C ARG A 57 15.01 7.65 -11.87
N LEU A 58 13.76 8.09 -12.03
CA LEU A 58 13.17 8.27 -13.36
C LEU A 58 14.01 9.25 -14.19
N ARG A 59 14.44 10.35 -13.57
CA ARG A 59 15.32 11.32 -14.22
C ARG A 59 16.66 10.71 -14.64
N GLU A 60 17.32 9.98 -13.75
CA GLU A 60 18.57 9.27 -14.04
C GLU A 60 18.41 8.36 -15.26
N GLN A 61 17.34 7.56 -15.29
CA GLN A 61 17.09 6.62 -16.39
C GLN A 61 16.74 7.33 -17.70
N ILE A 62 16.00 8.44 -17.66
CA ILE A 62 15.73 9.26 -18.86
C ILE A 62 17.03 9.88 -19.39
N GLU A 63 17.90 10.37 -18.51
CA GLU A 63 19.19 10.94 -18.90
C GLU A 63 20.14 9.87 -19.48
N ALA A 64 20.16 8.67 -18.90
CA ALA A 64 20.99 7.54 -19.33
C ALA A 64 20.54 6.94 -20.67
N THR A 65 19.23 6.69 -20.83
CA THR A 65 18.67 6.03 -22.02
C THR A 65 18.34 7.00 -23.15
N GLY A 66 18.09 8.28 -22.82
CA GLY A 66 17.56 9.28 -23.74
C GLY A 66 16.07 9.11 -24.09
N LEU A 67 15.41 8.09 -23.55
CA LEU A 67 13.98 7.83 -23.78
C LEU A 67 13.13 8.85 -23.04
N THR A 68 12.08 9.37 -23.66
CA THR A 68 11.16 10.35 -23.07
C THR A 68 11.84 11.63 -22.56
N ARG A 69 12.99 12.01 -23.13
CA ARG A 69 13.76 13.20 -22.72
C ARG A 69 12.95 14.50 -22.74
N GLN A 70 11.94 14.59 -23.58
CA GLN A 70 10.99 15.72 -23.62
C GLN A 70 10.18 15.91 -22.33
N CYS A 71 10.11 14.88 -21.47
CA CYS A 71 9.40 14.92 -20.20
C CYS A 71 10.22 15.54 -19.06
N LEU A 72 11.53 15.72 -19.24
CA LEU A 72 12.36 16.38 -18.23
C LEU A 72 12.09 17.88 -18.23
N THR A 73 11.82 18.42 -17.04
CA THR A 73 11.78 19.85 -16.79
C THR A 73 13.04 20.30 -16.04
N GLU A 74 13.16 21.61 -15.81
CA GLU A 74 14.21 22.18 -14.94
C GLU A 74 13.95 21.91 -13.45
N SER A 75 12.76 21.43 -13.07
CA SER A 75 12.47 21.07 -11.68
C SER A 75 13.36 19.91 -11.23
N THR A 76 13.88 20.01 -10.02
CA THR A 76 14.59 18.91 -9.35
C THR A 76 13.64 17.92 -8.67
N GLY A 77 12.32 18.14 -8.76
CA GLY A 77 11.28 17.22 -8.30
C GLY A 77 11.29 16.98 -6.80
N THR A 78 11.04 18.02 -6.01
CA THR A 78 11.04 17.91 -4.54
C THR A 78 9.67 17.62 -3.94
N GLU A 79 8.61 17.78 -4.74
CA GLU A 79 7.22 17.59 -4.31
C GLU A 79 6.57 16.44 -5.07
N PRO A 80 5.61 15.70 -4.47
CA PRO A 80 4.87 14.62 -5.16
C PRO A 80 4.24 15.05 -6.49
N ALA A 81 3.75 16.29 -6.59
CA ALA A 81 3.16 16.81 -7.81
C ALA A 81 4.13 16.86 -9.01
N ASP A 82 5.43 17.11 -8.76
CA ASP A 82 6.44 17.11 -9.82
C ASP A 82 6.65 15.69 -10.37
N LEU A 83 6.69 14.68 -9.49
CA LEU A 83 6.76 13.28 -9.88
C LEU A 83 5.54 12.87 -10.71
N TYR A 84 4.34 13.22 -10.27
CA TYR A 84 3.12 12.83 -10.97
C TYR A 84 3.05 13.46 -12.36
N ALA A 85 3.47 14.72 -12.52
CA ALA A 85 3.59 15.35 -13.83
C ALA A 85 4.62 14.66 -14.74
N LEU A 86 5.76 14.23 -14.18
CA LEU A 86 6.76 13.46 -14.93
C LEU A 86 6.20 12.11 -15.38
N LYS A 87 5.53 11.38 -14.48
CA LYS A 87 4.91 10.08 -14.77
C LYS A 87 3.82 10.19 -15.83
N ASP A 88 2.96 11.21 -15.74
CA ASP A 88 1.94 11.50 -16.75
C ASP A 88 2.56 11.72 -18.14
N CYS A 89 3.68 12.45 -18.22
CA CYS A 89 4.36 12.65 -19.49
C CYS A 89 4.97 11.36 -20.05
N ILE A 90 5.59 10.54 -19.21
CA ILE A 90 6.17 9.25 -19.63
C ILE A 90 5.06 8.31 -20.14
N ALA A 91 3.91 8.30 -19.46
CA ALA A 91 2.78 7.43 -19.75
C ALA A 91 1.86 7.94 -20.89
N ALA A 92 2.06 9.16 -21.40
CA ALA A 92 1.11 9.85 -22.27
C ALA A 92 0.74 9.07 -23.54
N ASP A 93 1.73 8.42 -24.15
CA ASP A 93 1.55 7.63 -25.38
C ASP A 93 1.36 6.13 -25.08
N ASP A 94 2.09 5.59 -24.10
CA ASP A 94 2.01 4.20 -23.67
C ASP A 94 2.46 4.06 -22.21
N LYS A 95 1.59 3.52 -21.35
CA LYS A 95 1.92 3.23 -19.94
C LYS A 95 3.06 2.21 -19.82
N HIS A 96 3.32 1.40 -20.85
CA HIS A 96 4.43 0.45 -20.86
C HIS A 96 5.81 1.10 -21.03
N ASN A 97 5.88 2.41 -21.28
CA ASN A 97 7.14 3.13 -21.36
C ASN A 97 8.00 2.98 -20.10
N PHE A 98 7.37 2.82 -18.92
CA PHE A 98 8.10 2.56 -17.68
C PHE A 98 8.87 1.24 -17.68
N PHE A 99 8.34 0.17 -18.29
CA PHE A 99 9.04 -1.12 -18.37
C PHE A 99 10.34 -1.01 -19.16
N THR A 100 10.33 -0.23 -20.25
CA THR A 100 11.54 0.00 -21.05
C THR A 100 12.52 0.90 -20.29
N LEU A 101 12.01 1.97 -19.68
CA LEU A 101 12.82 2.95 -18.96
C LEU A 101 13.52 2.36 -17.71
N LEU A 102 12.86 1.43 -17.03
CA LEU A 102 13.30 0.84 -15.77
C LEU A 102 13.65 -0.65 -15.89
N ALA A 103 14.04 -1.10 -17.10
CA ALA A 103 14.32 -2.51 -17.36
C ALA A 103 15.44 -3.07 -16.45
N GLU A 104 16.50 -2.29 -16.22
CA GLU A 104 17.59 -2.66 -15.31
C GLU A 104 17.11 -2.82 -13.86
N ASP A 105 16.27 -1.89 -13.38
CA ASP A 105 15.66 -1.98 -12.04
C ASP A 105 14.80 -3.25 -11.89
N ILE A 106 14.06 -3.62 -12.94
CA ILE A 106 13.24 -4.84 -12.97
C ILE A 106 14.14 -6.07 -12.88
N GLU A 107 15.24 -6.14 -13.64
CA GLU A 107 16.19 -7.25 -13.58
C GLU A 107 16.84 -7.40 -12.20
N GLU A 108 17.28 -6.29 -11.59
CA GLU A 108 17.81 -6.29 -10.23
C GLU A 108 16.77 -6.77 -9.21
N SER A 109 15.54 -6.32 -9.35
CA SER A 109 14.45 -6.73 -8.47
C SER A 109 14.13 -8.21 -8.60
N ASN A 110 14.16 -8.75 -9.83
CA ASN A 110 13.94 -10.17 -10.08
C ASN A 110 15.03 -11.03 -9.44
N ALA A 111 16.29 -10.61 -9.55
CA ALA A 111 17.41 -11.32 -8.92
C ALA A 111 17.30 -11.32 -7.39
N PHE A 112 16.93 -10.17 -6.80
CA PHE A 112 16.69 -10.04 -5.37
C PHE A 112 15.60 -11.01 -4.88
N TRP A 113 14.43 -11.00 -5.52
CA TRP A 113 13.33 -11.88 -5.12
C TRP A 113 13.64 -13.37 -5.34
N ALA A 114 14.31 -13.71 -6.44
CA ALA A 114 14.74 -15.08 -6.71
C ALA A 114 15.63 -15.62 -5.59
N GLN A 115 16.61 -14.81 -5.15
CA GLN A 115 17.47 -15.16 -4.03
C GLN A 115 16.67 -15.30 -2.74
N LEU A 116 15.88 -14.28 -2.39
CA LEU A 116 15.11 -14.25 -1.14
C LEU A 116 14.21 -15.48 -1.01
N VAL A 117 13.46 -15.82 -2.06
CA VAL A 117 12.56 -16.98 -2.03
C VAL A 117 13.36 -18.29 -1.97
N GLN A 118 14.47 -18.41 -2.72
CA GLN A 118 15.31 -19.61 -2.67
C GLN A 118 15.93 -19.84 -1.29
N GLU A 119 16.27 -18.75 -0.60
CA GLU A 119 16.89 -18.74 0.72
C GLU A 119 15.88 -18.81 1.87
N SER A 120 14.59 -18.82 1.56
CA SER A 120 13.49 -18.89 2.53
C SER A 120 12.86 -20.27 2.61
N THR A 121 12.18 -20.52 3.73
CA THR A 121 11.25 -21.62 3.88
C THR A 121 10.15 -21.59 2.82
N THR A 122 9.79 -22.78 2.32
CA THR A 122 8.65 -22.99 1.42
C THR A 122 7.33 -23.08 2.18
N ASP A 123 7.39 -23.18 3.51
CA ASP A 123 6.23 -23.16 4.40
C ASP A 123 5.71 -21.72 4.54
N ARG A 124 4.67 -21.40 3.77
CA ARG A 124 4.02 -20.08 3.76
C ARG A 124 3.38 -19.69 5.10
N THR A 125 3.22 -20.64 6.04
CA THR A 125 2.74 -20.32 7.40
C THR A 125 3.77 -19.57 8.24
N GLN A 126 5.04 -19.57 7.81
CA GLN A 126 6.15 -18.90 8.46
C GLN A 126 6.49 -17.55 7.80
N TRP A 127 5.73 -17.14 6.79
CA TRP A 127 5.93 -15.85 6.14
C TRP A 127 5.71 -14.69 7.11
N VAL A 128 6.44 -13.60 6.87
CA VAL A 128 6.43 -12.42 7.73
C VAL A 128 5.58 -11.31 7.09
N PRO A 129 4.76 -10.60 7.87
CA PRO A 129 3.81 -9.62 7.35
C PRO A 129 4.28 -8.17 7.54
N ALA A 130 4.10 -7.37 6.50
CA ALA A 130 3.87 -5.94 6.61
C ALA A 130 2.36 -5.68 6.75
N ARG A 131 1.94 -4.70 7.57
CA ARG A 131 0.52 -4.45 7.85
C ARG A 131 0.22 -2.98 8.05
N ALA A 132 -0.93 -2.54 7.56
CA ALA A 132 -1.52 -1.24 7.85
C ALA A 132 -3.02 -1.39 8.14
N TYR A 133 -3.48 -0.67 9.15
CA TYR A 133 -4.88 -0.50 9.51
C TYR A 133 -5.18 0.99 9.48
N THR A 134 -6.11 1.42 8.63
CA THR A 134 -6.41 2.84 8.47
C THR A 134 -7.91 3.08 8.55
N LYS A 135 -8.35 3.81 9.57
CA LYS A 135 -9.71 4.35 9.67
C LYS A 135 -9.77 5.69 8.97
N CYS A 136 -10.68 5.80 8.02
CA CYS A 136 -10.91 6.98 7.21
C CYS A 136 -12.29 7.56 7.56
N TYR A 137 -12.33 8.73 8.21
CA TYR A 137 -13.56 9.33 8.73
C TYR A 137 -14.33 10.10 7.65
N PHE A 138 -15.05 9.37 6.79
CA PHE A 138 -15.82 9.95 5.69
C PHE A 138 -17.25 10.38 6.07
N ASN A 139 -17.78 9.98 7.24
CA ASN A 139 -19.13 10.34 7.72
C ASN A 139 -20.22 10.13 6.65
N GLY A 140 -20.20 8.98 5.98
CA GLY A 140 -21.15 8.61 4.93
C GLY A 140 -20.84 9.14 3.52
N ASN A 141 -19.80 9.96 3.33
CA ASN A 141 -19.37 10.43 2.00
C ASN A 141 -18.71 9.33 1.13
N LEU A 142 -18.29 8.24 1.75
CA LEU A 142 -17.77 7.03 1.11
C LEU A 142 -18.10 5.86 2.03
N THR A 143 -18.65 4.79 1.46
CA THR A 143 -18.92 3.53 2.15
C THR A 143 -17.94 2.45 1.70
N ALA A 144 -17.79 1.40 2.50
CA ALA A 144 -16.91 0.28 2.21
C ALA A 144 -17.29 -0.41 0.90
N THR A 145 -18.61 -0.56 0.63
CA THR A 145 -19.11 -1.14 -0.61
C THR A 145 -18.77 -0.28 -1.82
N GLN A 146 -18.90 1.05 -1.70
CA GLN A 146 -18.51 1.96 -2.77
C GLN A 146 -17.01 1.91 -3.05
N PHE A 147 -16.19 1.90 -2.00
CA PHE A 147 -14.74 1.79 -2.16
C PHE A 147 -14.34 0.45 -2.80
N ALA A 148 -14.87 -0.67 -2.29
CA ALA A 148 -14.59 -2.00 -2.83
C ALA A 148 -15.06 -2.17 -4.29
N ALA A 149 -16.16 -1.54 -4.68
CA ALA A 149 -16.59 -1.53 -6.08
C ALA A 149 -15.69 -0.67 -6.96
N TRP A 150 -15.27 0.50 -6.45
CA TRP A 150 -14.41 1.43 -7.18
C TRP A 150 -13.01 0.85 -7.45
N THR A 151 -12.44 0.05 -6.53
CA THR A 151 -11.11 -0.58 -6.72
C THR A 151 -11.07 -1.57 -7.88
N LEU A 152 -12.23 -2.02 -8.39
CA LEU A 152 -12.34 -2.88 -9.58
C LEU A 152 -12.41 -2.07 -10.89
N SER A 153 -12.42 -0.74 -10.81
CA SER A 153 -12.63 0.13 -11.97
C SER A 153 -11.32 0.59 -12.60
N HIS A 154 -11.38 0.96 -13.88
CA HIS A 154 -10.26 1.60 -14.57
C HIS A 154 -9.79 2.90 -13.89
N ASN A 155 -10.69 3.60 -13.18
CA ASN A 155 -10.33 4.82 -12.44
C ASN A 155 -9.40 4.52 -11.26
N ALA A 156 -9.53 3.33 -10.64
CA ALA A 156 -8.61 2.92 -9.59
C ALA A 156 -7.21 2.65 -10.15
N ASP A 157 -7.09 2.02 -11.32
CA ASP A 157 -5.79 1.81 -11.97
C ASP A 157 -5.12 3.14 -12.34
N LEU A 158 -5.87 4.11 -12.87
CA LEU A 158 -5.38 5.46 -13.13
C LEU A 158 -4.96 6.19 -11.85
N ALA A 159 -5.74 6.06 -10.78
CA ALA A 159 -5.42 6.66 -9.49
C ALA A 159 -4.12 6.09 -8.89
N ASN A 160 -3.85 4.79 -9.05
CA ASN A 160 -2.61 4.18 -8.59
C ASN A 160 -1.39 4.82 -9.28
N LEU A 161 -1.45 5.02 -10.59
CA LEU A 161 -0.36 5.68 -11.32
C LEU A 161 -0.18 7.15 -10.89
N ASN A 162 -1.28 7.88 -10.72
CA ASN A 162 -1.25 9.35 -10.63
C ASN A 162 -1.30 9.89 -9.20
N ALA A 163 -1.45 9.02 -8.21
CA ALA A 163 -1.54 9.41 -6.81
C ALA A 163 -0.60 8.62 -5.89
N ASN A 164 0.18 7.65 -6.38
CA ASN A 164 1.16 6.95 -5.56
C ASN A 164 2.57 7.10 -6.16
N PRO A 165 3.60 7.48 -5.38
CA PRO A 165 4.94 7.70 -5.91
C PRO A 165 5.57 6.41 -6.45
N GLU A 166 5.13 5.29 -5.91
CA GLU A 166 5.75 3.97 -6.06
C GLU A 166 5.16 3.12 -7.19
N HIS A 167 3.98 3.46 -7.70
CA HIS A 167 3.29 2.70 -8.77
C HIS A 167 3.63 3.22 -10.16
N TYR A 168 4.30 2.43 -11.00
CA TYR A 168 4.64 2.81 -12.37
C TYR A 168 3.67 2.22 -13.40
N TYR A 169 3.06 1.08 -13.11
CA TYR A 169 2.05 0.47 -13.95
C TYR A 169 1.05 -0.30 -13.09
N LYS A 170 -0.22 -0.22 -13.46
CA LYS A 170 -1.24 -1.11 -12.95
C LYS A 170 -2.32 -1.29 -14.01
N GLU A 171 -2.66 -2.54 -14.25
CA GLU A 171 -3.82 -2.90 -15.06
C GLU A 171 -4.58 -4.01 -14.37
N THR A 172 -5.86 -3.75 -14.13
CA THR A 172 -6.79 -4.69 -13.53
C THR A 172 -7.79 -5.16 -14.58
N VAL A 173 -7.91 -6.48 -14.73
CA VAL A 173 -8.91 -7.10 -15.59
C VAL A 173 -9.83 -8.00 -14.77
N LEU A 174 -11.12 -7.99 -15.11
CA LEU A 174 -12.08 -8.96 -14.62
C LEU A 174 -12.22 -10.05 -15.68
N ASP A 175 -12.03 -11.31 -15.29
CA ASP A 175 -12.29 -12.42 -16.20
C ASP A 175 -13.81 -12.68 -16.34
N ALA A 176 -14.18 -13.64 -17.20
CA ALA A 176 -15.58 -13.97 -17.47
C ALA A 176 -16.37 -14.45 -16.24
N THR A 177 -15.69 -14.85 -15.16
CA THR A 177 -16.29 -15.26 -13.89
C THR A 177 -16.40 -14.11 -12.89
N GLY A 178 -15.88 -12.93 -13.23
CA GLY A 178 -15.77 -11.78 -12.35
C GLY A 178 -14.55 -11.84 -11.42
N ALA A 179 -13.65 -12.83 -11.60
CA ALA A 179 -12.41 -12.89 -10.85
C ALA A 179 -11.47 -11.78 -11.33
N GLN A 180 -10.96 -11.02 -10.37
CA GLN A 180 -10.05 -9.92 -10.62
C GLN A 180 -8.63 -10.45 -10.78
N ARG A 181 -7.91 -9.95 -11.77
CA ARG A 181 -6.48 -10.18 -12.00
C ARG A 181 -5.81 -8.83 -12.20
N SER A 182 -4.55 -8.71 -11.77
CA SER A 182 -3.79 -7.48 -12.00
C SER A 182 -2.37 -7.78 -12.47
N GLU A 183 -1.85 -6.92 -13.34
CA GLU A 183 -0.41 -6.73 -13.55
C GLU A 183 -0.01 -5.42 -12.87
N ILE A 184 1.10 -5.45 -12.14
CA ILE A 184 1.55 -4.36 -11.29
C ILE A 184 3.06 -4.20 -11.47
N PHE A 185 3.47 -2.96 -11.71
CA PHE A 185 4.85 -2.53 -11.63
C PHE A 185 4.99 -1.46 -10.56
N GLU A 186 5.58 -1.81 -9.42
CA GLU A 186 5.71 -0.92 -8.26
C GLU A 186 7.10 -1.03 -7.61
N GLY A 187 7.49 -0.03 -6.82
CA GLY A 187 8.57 -0.12 -5.83
C GLY A 187 8.04 0.18 -4.42
N TRP A 188 8.91 0.30 -3.42
CA TRP A 188 8.52 0.59 -2.02
C TRP A 188 9.28 1.76 -1.44
N GLY A 189 9.47 2.79 -2.27
CA GLY A 189 9.85 4.14 -1.88
C GLY A 189 11.34 4.29 -1.58
N GLY A 190 11.97 3.25 -1.04
CA GLY A 190 13.36 3.25 -0.60
C GLY A 190 13.61 4.22 0.56
N VAL A 191 12.57 4.57 1.31
CA VAL A 191 12.61 5.64 2.32
C VAL A 191 13.23 5.12 3.61
N LEU A 192 12.82 3.94 4.04
CA LEU A 192 13.32 3.30 5.26
C LEU A 192 14.33 2.20 4.94
N SER A 193 14.23 1.56 3.77
CA SER A 193 15.07 0.43 3.37
C SER A 193 15.77 0.63 2.03
N SER A 194 17.02 0.16 1.97
CA SER A 194 17.73 -0.01 0.70
C SER A 194 17.06 -1.02 -0.24
N PHE A 195 16.36 -2.03 0.29
CA PHE A 195 15.57 -2.98 -0.52
C PHE A 195 14.28 -2.36 -1.06
N GLY A 196 13.75 -1.31 -0.42
CA GLY A 196 12.58 -0.58 -0.91
C GLY A 196 12.81 0.12 -2.26
N THR A 197 14.06 0.25 -2.69
CA THR A 197 14.45 0.79 -4.00
C THR A 197 14.20 -0.20 -5.15
N LYS A 198 13.92 -1.48 -4.86
CA LYS A 198 13.68 -2.51 -5.87
C LYS A 198 12.32 -2.29 -6.52
N ARG A 199 12.30 -2.24 -7.86
CA ARG A 199 11.09 -2.00 -8.66
C ARG A 199 10.67 -3.32 -9.30
N THR A 200 9.58 -3.87 -8.80
CA THR A 200 9.14 -5.23 -9.12
C THR A 200 8.01 -5.22 -10.13
N ASN A 201 8.18 -5.96 -11.23
CA ASN A 201 7.09 -6.29 -12.12
C ASN A 201 6.49 -7.65 -11.74
N PHE A 202 5.22 -7.68 -11.34
CA PHE A 202 4.54 -8.90 -10.93
C PHE A 202 3.06 -8.91 -11.34
N THR A 203 2.47 -10.08 -11.22
CA THR A 203 1.04 -10.30 -11.43
C THR A 203 0.39 -10.81 -10.16
N VAL A 204 -0.90 -10.54 -10.07
CA VAL A 204 -1.82 -11.17 -9.14
C VAL A 204 -2.86 -11.89 -10.00
N PRO A 205 -2.70 -13.21 -10.23
CA PRO A 205 -3.50 -13.93 -11.21
C PRO A 205 -4.96 -14.11 -10.78
N GLU A 206 -5.24 -14.02 -9.49
CA GLU A 206 -6.58 -14.08 -8.94
C GLU A 206 -6.62 -13.39 -7.58
N PHE A 207 -7.54 -12.44 -7.41
CA PHE A 207 -7.97 -11.95 -6.11
C PHE A 207 -9.19 -12.76 -5.66
N ALA A 208 -8.97 -13.68 -4.73
CA ALA A 208 -10.00 -14.59 -4.23
C ALA A 208 -10.54 -14.13 -2.86
N THR A 209 -11.73 -14.60 -2.49
CA THR A 209 -12.15 -14.53 -1.08
C THR A 209 -11.26 -15.50 -0.29
N PRO A 210 -10.62 -15.07 0.81
CA PRO A 210 -9.67 -15.92 1.51
C PRO A 210 -10.35 -17.11 2.18
N GLU A 211 -9.74 -18.29 2.05
CA GLU A 211 -10.09 -19.51 2.77
C GLU A 211 -9.07 -19.73 3.88
N TYR A 212 -9.39 -19.33 5.10
CA TYR A 212 -8.46 -19.45 6.22
C TYR A 212 -8.10 -20.91 6.52
N GLY A 213 -6.85 -21.15 6.93
CA GLY A 213 -6.32 -22.50 7.15
C GLY A 213 -5.67 -23.11 5.89
N THR A 214 -5.53 -22.35 4.81
CA THR A 214 -4.83 -22.77 3.59
C THR A 214 -3.38 -22.28 3.58
N VAL A 215 -2.57 -22.81 2.67
CA VAL A 215 -1.16 -22.38 2.53
C VAL A 215 -1.03 -20.89 2.18
N ASP A 216 -2.02 -20.32 1.47
CA ASP A 216 -2.01 -18.91 1.05
C ASP A 216 -2.66 -17.98 2.08
N THR A 217 -3.52 -18.52 2.94
CA THR A 217 -4.14 -17.80 4.07
C THR A 217 -4.20 -18.67 5.34
N PRO A 218 -3.05 -18.94 5.99
CA PRO A 218 -2.93 -19.98 7.02
C PRO A 218 -3.71 -19.76 8.31
N GLU A 219 -3.89 -18.53 8.79
CA GLU A 219 -4.83 -18.23 9.88
C GLU A 219 -5.58 -16.93 9.57
N ALA A 220 -6.70 -16.67 10.27
CA ALA A 220 -7.32 -15.35 10.26
C ALA A 220 -6.29 -14.36 10.79
N TRP A 221 -5.56 -13.74 9.87
CA TRP A 221 -4.35 -12.97 10.06
C TRP A 221 -4.59 -11.72 10.91
N ASN A 222 -4.85 -11.94 12.20
CA ASN A 222 -5.16 -10.97 13.25
C ASN A 222 -5.85 -9.69 12.77
N ILE A 223 -6.89 -9.82 11.94
CA ILE A 223 -7.65 -8.69 11.37
C ILE A 223 -8.54 -8.03 12.46
N GLY A 224 -8.46 -8.53 13.69
CA GLY A 224 -9.31 -8.19 14.82
C GLY A 224 -10.66 -8.92 14.78
N PRO A 225 -11.26 -9.21 15.95
CA PRO A 225 -12.55 -9.91 16.05
C PRO A 225 -13.75 -9.12 15.50
N SER A 226 -13.54 -7.85 15.13
CA SER A 226 -14.57 -6.87 14.73
C SER A 226 -14.51 -6.47 13.25
N PHE A 227 -13.68 -7.13 12.42
CA PHE A 227 -13.72 -6.93 10.98
C PHE A 227 -14.72 -7.89 10.35
N PRO A 228 -15.95 -7.46 9.98
CA PRO A 228 -16.79 -8.29 9.14
C PRO A 228 -16.04 -8.55 7.84
N LEU A 229 -16.09 -9.79 7.40
CA LEU A 229 -15.31 -10.31 6.28
C LEU A 229 -16.01 -10.34 4.89
N PRO A 230 -17.09 -9.56 4.59
CA PRO A 230 -17.72 -9.69 3.28
C PRO A 230 -16.91 -9.03 2.15
N LEU A 231 -16.15 -7.97 2.46
CA LEU A 231 -15.38 -7.20 1.48
C LEU A 231 -13.89 -7.38 1.74
N GLN A 232 -13.38 -8.58 1.45
CA GLN A 232 -11.97 -8.89 1.52
C GLN A 232 -11.51 -9.72 0.32
N ARG A 233 -10.25 -9.56 -0.05
CA ARG A 233 -9.59 -10.34 -1.08
C ARG A 233 -8.16 -10.66 -0.70
N VAL A 234 -7.70 -11.84 -1.08
CA VAL A 234 -6.30 -12.24 -1.05
C VAL A 234 -5.83 -12.55 -2.47
N GLY A 235 -4.57 -12.23 -2.77
CA GLY A 235 -3.96 -12.58 -4.04
C GLY A 235 -2.48 -12.87 -3.89
N VAL A 236 -2.01 -13.93 -4.55
CA VAL A 236 -0.58 -14.26 -4.61
C VAL A 236 0.15 -13.29 -5.54
N LYS A 237 1.29 -12.74 -5.10
CA LYS A 237 2.19 -11.93 -5.91
C LYS A 237 3.17 -12.85 -6.63
N ILE A 238 3.12 -12.87 -7.96
CA ILE A 238 3.92 -13.74 -8.82
C ILE A 238 4.78 -12.89 -9.74
N LEU A 239 6.10 -13.07 -9.71
CA LEU A 239 7.00 -12.36 -10.63
C LEU A 239 6.60 -12.62 -12.08
N THR A 240 6.61 -11.57 -12.89
CA THR A 240 6.41 -11.69 -14.35
C THR A 240 7.59 -12.37 -15.04
N SER A 241 8.78 -12.26 -14.44
CA SER A 241 10.01 -12.84 -14.93
C SER A 241 10.20 -14.30 -14.50
N GLY A 242 11.10 -14.99 -15.19
CA GLY A 242 11.61 -16.30 -14.80
C GLY A 242 10.53 -17.38 -14.64
N ASP A 243 10.74 -18.27 -13.67
CA ASP A 243 9.87 -19.42 -13.36
C ASP A 243 8.53 -19.04 -12.69
N HIS A 244 8.09 -17.78 -12.81
CA HIS A 244 6.86 -17.27 -12.20
C HIS A 244 6.79 -17.56 -10.69
N GLN A 245 7.85 -17.18 -9.99
CA GLN A 245 8.00 -17.46 -8.57
C GLN A 245 7.03 -16.61 -7.75
N THR A 246 6.36 -17.24 -6.78
CA THR A 246 5.58 -16.51 -5.77
C THR A 246 6.53 -15.90 -4.75
N PHE A 247 6.48 -14.60 -4.58
CA PHE A 247 7.34 -13.85 -3.64
C PHE A 247 6.55 -13.12 -2.56
N GLY A 248 5.21 -13.10 -2.66
CA GLY A 248 4.37 -12.49 -1.64
C GLY A 248 2.91 -12.89 -1.75
N ALA A 249 2.11 -12.53 -0.77
CA ALA A 249 0.66 -12.62 -0.79
C ALA A 249 0.06 -11.36 -0.18
N LEU A 250 -0.79 -10.67 -0.94
CA LEU A 250 -1.48 -9.46 -0.49
C LEU A 250 -2.86 -9.83 0.07
N HIS A 251 -3.29 -9.16 1.13
CA HIS A 251 -4.63 -9.27 1.70
C HIS A 251 -5.16 -7.87 1.99
N ILE A 252 -6.29 -7.54 1.37
CA ILE A 252 -6.99 -6.29 1.60
C ILE A 252 -8.40 -6.60 2.09
N ALA A 253 -8.84 -5.91 3.13
CA ALA A 253 -10.20 -5.95 3.63
C ALA A 253 -10.70 -4.53 3.93
N VAL A 254 -11.98 -4.28 3.69
CA VAL A 254 -12.63 -3.00 4.01
C VAL A 254 -13.96 -3.22 4.70
N ARG A 255 -14.30 -2.35 5.66
CA ARG A 255 -15.59 -2.34 6.34
C ARG A 255 -16.04 -0.92 6.62
N ASP A 256 -17.34 -0.74 6.81
CA ASP A 256 -17.86 0.47 7.45
C ASP A 256 -17.65 0.37 8.98
N PHE A 257 -17.44 1.51 9.63
CA PHE A 257 -17.44 1.64 11.09
C PHE A 257 -18.35 2.79 11.53
N VAL A 258 -18.95 2.66 12.71
CA VAL A 258 -19.89 3.65 13.26
C VAL A 258 -19.20 4.65 14.20
N ASP A 259 -19.89 5.75 14.47
CA ASP A 259 -19.47 6.77 15.42
C ASP A 259 -19.06 6.15 16.78
N GLY A 260 -17.90 6.55 17.29
CA GLY A 260 -17.36 6.07 18.57
C GLY A 260 -16.50 4.81 18.49
N GLU A 261 -16.38 4.15 17.32
CA GLU A 261 -15.38 3.09 17.12
C GLU A 261 -13.95 3.63 16.96
N GLY A 262 -13.79 4.89 16.57
CA GLY A 262 -12.50 5.55 16.35
C GLY A 262 -12.24 6.73 17.31
N SER A 263 -11.05 7.32 17.24
CA SER A 263 -10.61 8.39 18.17
C SER A 263 -11.25 9.76 17.92
N THR A 264 -11.88 9.99 16.76
CA THR A 264 -12.48 11.29 16.39
C THR A 264 -13.98 11.39 16.68
N GLY A 265 -14.61 10.29 17.07
CA GLY A 265 -16.06 10.21 17.31
C GLY A 265 -16.94 10.22 16.05
N GLY A 266 -16.36 10.29 14.84
CA GLY A 266 -17.08 10.14 13.57
C GLY A 266 -17.16 8.70 13.07
N SER A 267 -17.80 8.51 11.92
CA SER A 267 -17.96 7.24 11.20
C SER A 267 -17.22 7.25 9.87
N GLY A 268 -17.07 6.10 9.25
CA GLY A 268 -16.37 6.00 7.98
C GLY A 268 -16.06 4.56 7.58
N ILE A 269 -14.91 4.38 6.93
CA ILE A 269 -14.44 3.07 6.51
C ILE A 269 -13.10 2.73 7.17
N GLU A 270 -12.93 1.48 7.58
CA GLU A 270 -11.65 0.95 8.04
C GLU A 270 -11.13 0.02 6.96
N ILE A 271 -9.85 0.18 6.62
CA ILE A 271 -9.14 -0.66 5.66
C ILE A 271 -8.03 -1.37 6.40
N TYR A 272 -7.99 -2.69 6.21
CA TYR A 272 -6.86 -3.54 6.55
C TYR A 272 -6.13 -3.87 5.25
N SER A 273 -4.83 -3.61 5.23
CA SER A 273 -3.94 -4.01 4.15
C SER A 273 -2.76 -4.75 4.75
N ALA A 274 -2.44 -5.91 4.18
CA ALA A 274 -1.27 -6.68 4.58
C ALA A 274 -0.60 -7.31 3.36
N VAL A 275 0.72 -7.43 3.43
CA VAL A 275 1.50 -8.22 2.49
C VAL A 275 2.41 -9.15 3.26
N TRP A 276 2.35 -10.43 2.91
CA TRP A 276 3.15 -11.48 3.50
C TRP A 276 4.29 -11.83 2.58
N TYR A 277 5.50 -11.86 3.14
CA TYR A 277 6.73 -12.16 2.44
C TYR A 277 7.45 -13.37 3.04
N PRO A 278 8.22 -14.12 2.24
CA PRO A 278 9.13 -15.12 2.78
C PRO A 278 10.12 -14.49 3.78
N PRO A 279 10.49 -15.19 4.86
CA PRO A 279 11.28 -14.62 5.96
C PRO A 279 12.77 -14.40 5.69
N TRP A 280 13.30 -14.90 4.57
CA TRP A 280 14.72 -14.85 4.19
C TRP A 280 15.67 -15.55 5.18
N ASP A 281 15.34 -16.79 5.53
CA ASP A 281 15.98 -17.57 6.62
C ASP A 281 17.51 -17.73 6.52
N GLN A 282 18.05 -17.76 5.31
CA GLN A 282 19.49 -17.98 5.07
C GLN A 282 20.30 -16.69 4.81
N ALA A 283 19.66 -15.53 4.80
CA ALA A 283 20.34 -14.25 4.69
C ALA A 283 21.31 -13.98 5.85
N SER A 284 22.20 -13.01 5.65
CA SER A 284 23.05 -12.52 6.75
C SER A 284 22.19 -11.88 7.85
N GLU A 285 22.68 -11.84 9.09
CA GLU A 285 21.96 -11.17 10.20
C GLU A 285 21.64 -9.70 9.87
N THR A 286 22.54 -9.02 9.14
CA THR A 286 22.35 -7.63 8.69
C THR A 286 21.21 -7.53 7.68
N ASP A 287 21.19 -8.41 6.68
CA ASP A 287 20.17 -8.37 5.62
C ASP A 287 18.80 -8.78 6.15
N GLN A 288 18.75 -9.77 7.06
CA GLN A 288 17.51 -10.12 7.77
C GLN A 288 16.99 -8.95 8.60
N ALA A 289 17.87 -8.25 9.31
CA ALA A 289 17.47 -7.09 10.11
C ALA A 289 16.99 -5.92 9.23
N GLU A 290 17.66 -5.65 8.11
CA GLU A 290 17.22 -4.66 7.11
C GLU A 290 15.87 -5.05 6.52
N PHE A 291 15.68 -6.31 6.16
CA PHE A 291 14.44 -6.80 5.58
C PHE A 291 13.27 -6.70 6.58
N VAL A 292 13.43 -7.26 7.77
CA VAL A 292 12.34 -7.33 8.76
C VAL A 292 12.02 -5.97 9.37
N ASN A 293 13.03 -5.16 9.69
CA ASN A 293 12.78 -3.89 10.41
C ASN A 293 12.52 -2.72 9.46
N ASN A 294 13.15 -2.71 8.28
CA ASN A 294 13.10 -1.54 7.39
C ASN A 294 12.23 -1.81 6.17
N TYR A 295 12.42 -2.92 5.45
CA TYR A 295 11.63 -3.20 4.24
C TYR A 295 10.15 -3.44 4.56
N LEU A 296 9.83 -4.26 5.58
CA LEU A 296 8.43 -4.44 6.00
C LEU A 296 7.80 -3.15 6.55
N ALA A 297 8.61 -2.25 7.12
CA ALA A 297 8.14 -0.93 7.53
C ALA A 297 7.86 -0.03 6.32
N ASP A 298 8.73 -0.04 5.30
CA ASP A 298 8.51 0.64 4.01
C ASP A 298 7.19 0.18 3.39
N GLU A 299 6.98 -1.12 3.25
CA GLU A 299 5.72 -1.69 2.75
C GLU A 299 4.50 -1.20 3.56
N SER A 300 4.63 -1.15 4.89
CA SER A 300 3.54 -0.71 5.76
C SER A 300 3.21 0.77 5.57
N HIS A 301 4.21 1.63 5.35
CA HIS A 301 4.01 3.06 5.08
C HIS A 301 3.49 3.29 3.67
N HIS A 302 4.00 2.56 2.68
CA HIS A 302 3.48 2.50 1.32
C HIS A 302 1.97 2.24 1.32
N MET A 303 1.52 1.17 1.99
CA MET A 303 0.09 0.83 2.10
C MET A 303 -0.75 1.96 2.72
N VAL A 304 -0.20 2.72 3.68
CA VAL A 304 -0.91 3.87 4.28
C VAL A 304 -1.08 5.00 3.26
N VAL A 305 -0.03 5.31 2.49
CA VAL A 305 -0.11 6.30 1.40
C VAL A 305 -1.16 5.88 0.38
N GLU A 306 -1.11 4.64 -0.09
CA GLU A 306 -2.09 4.10 -1.03
C GLU A 306 -3.51 4.21 -0.50
N VAL A 307 -3.76 3.74 0.73
CA VAL A 307 -5.09 3.77 1.33
C VAL A 307 -5.63 5.19 1.39
N ILE A 308 -4.84 6.16 1.85
CA ILE A 308 -5.32 7.53 1.96
C ILE A 308 -5.53 8.15 0.58
N ASN A 309 -4.59 8.01 -0.35
CA ASN A 309 -4.71 8.58 -1.68
C ASN A 309 -5.87 7.98 -2.49
N LEU A 310 -6.02 6.65 -2.44
CA LEU A 310 -7.09 5.94 -3.16
C LEU A 310 -8.46 6.21 -2.54
N THR A 311 -8.60 6.29 -1.23
CA THR A 311 -9.89 6.63 -0.61
C THR A 311 -10.32 8.06 -0.89
N LEU A 312 -9.37 9.01 -0.91
CA LEU A 312 -9.63 10.39 -1.34
C LEU A 312 -10.11 10.45 -2.79
N GLN A 313 -9.45 9.71 -3.69
CA GLN A 313 -9.83 9.68 -5.09
C GLN A 313 -11.19 8.99 -5.29
N ALA A 314 -11.42 7.84 -4.65
CA ALA A 314 -12.70 7.15 -4.65
C ALA A 314 -13.83 8.05 -4.13
N SER A 315 -13.62 8.83 -3.06
CA SER A 315 -14.64 9.77 -2.57
C SER A 315 -15.00 10.82 -3.63
N LYS A 316 -14.02 11.37 -4.35
CA LYS A 316 -14.25 12.33 -5.44
C LYS A 316 -14.99 11.70 -6.61
N ASP A 317 -14.56 10.52 -7.03
CA ASP A 317 -15.13 9.78 -8.15
C ASP A 317 -16.57 9.35 -7.85
N CYS A 318 -16.83 8.80 -6.66
CA CYS A 318 -18.15 8.41 -6.21
C CYS A 318 -19.11 9.59 -6.16
N LYS A 319 -18.67 10.73 -5.62
CA LYS A 319 -19.47 11.98 -5.62
C LYS A 319 -19.78 12.48 -7.02
N SER A 320 -18.90 12.19 -7.99
CA SER A 320 -19.06 12.57 -9.39
C SER A 320 -19.82 11.51 -10.22
N GLY A 321 -20.30 10.43 -9.59
CA GLY A 321 -21.05 9.36 -10.25
C GLY A 321 -20.18 8.33 -10.99
N LEU A 322 -18.87 8.34 -10.79
CA LEU A 322 -17.91 7.44 -11.45
C LEU A 322 -17.66 6.13 -10.70
N CYS A 323 -18.16 5.97 -9.47
CA CYS A 323 -18.18 4.69 -8.79
C CYS A 323 -19.31 3.83 -9.33
N VAL A 324 -18.99 2.93 -10.26
CA VAL A 324 -19.94 1.91 -10.72
C VAL A 324 -20.03 0.85 -9.63
N ILE A 325 -21.13 0.83 -8.89
CA ILE A 325 -21.47 -0.30 -8.03
C ILE A 325 -22.04 -1.37 -8.97
N PRO A 326 -21.41 -2.55 -9.11
CA PRO A 326 -22.02 -3.63 -9.87
C PRO A 326 -23.41 -3.90 -9.29
N SER A 327 -24.45 -3.92 -10.13
CA SER A 327 -25.84 -4.12 -9.70
C SER A 327 -26.13 -5.52 -9.10
N SER A 328 -25.08 -6.32 -8.91
CA SER A 328 -25.08 -7.60 -8.23
C SER A 328 -23.67 -7.89 -7.69
N VAL A 329 -23.48 -7.67 -6.39
CA VAL A 329 -22.47 -8.36 -5.57
C VAL A 329 -23.24 -9.21 -4.57
#